data_AF-A0AAN9P4X5-F1
#
_entry.id   AF-A0AAN9P4X5-F1
#
_cell.length_a   1.000
_cell.length_b   1.000
_cell.length_c   1.000
_cell.angle_alpha   90.00
_cell.angle_beta   90.00
_cell.angle_gamma   90.00
#
_symmetry.space_group_name_H-M   'P 1'
#
loop_
_entity.id
_entity.type
_entity.pdbx_description
1 polymer ?
#
loop_
_entity_poly.entity_id
_entity_poly.type
_entity_poly.pdbx_seq_one_letter_code
_entity_poly.pdbx_strand_id
1 'polypeptide(L)'
;MLGRLASIVAKDLLNGQKVVVVRCKDICISGGLVRQKMKYMRFLRKRMNTKPSHGPIHFRAPSNIFWRTIHGLLGDKSPFSQQNLQGDGLDRDEETARIQCT
;
A
#
# COMPACT_ATOMS: atom_id res chain seq x y z
N MET A 1 -12.44 7.31 -1.14
CA MET A 1 -12.61 6.06 -0.37
C MET A 1 -11.46 5.11 -0.68
N LEU A 2 -10.78 4.56 0.32
CA LEU A 2 -9.56 3.74 0.18
C LEU A 2 -9.66 2.64 -0.89
N GLY A 3 -10.71 1.81 -0.81
CA GLY A 3 -10.87 0.69 -1.74
C GLY A 3 -11.13 1.13 -3.18
N ARG A 4 -11.97 2.16 -3.37
CA ARG A 4 -12.29 2.69 -4.72
C ARG A 4 -11.07 3.31 -5.38
N LEU A 5 -10.30 4.08 -4.62
CA LEU A 5 -9.05 4.69 -5.10
C LEU A 5 -8.04 3.60 -5.49
N ALA A 6 -7.89 2.56 -4.65
CA ALA A 6 -6.95 1.48 -4.93
C ALA A 6 -7.28 0.72 -6.22
N SER A 7 -8.56 0.49 -6.53
CA SER A 7 -8.97 -0.20 -7.77
C SER A 7 -8.65 0.60 -9.03
N ILE A 8 -8.84 1.92 -9.00
CA ILE A 8 -8.52 2.80 -10.14
C ILE A 8 -7.01 2.84 -10.34
N VAL A 9 -6.25 3.10 -9.26
CA VAL A 9 -4.78 3.14 -9.32
C VAL A 9 -4.20 1.80 -9.77
N ALA A 10 -4.75 0.67 -9.32
CA ALA A 10 -4.33 -0.64 -9.78
C ALA A 10 -4.54 -0.83 -11.30
N LYS A 11 -5.64 -0.32 -11.86
CA LYS A 11 -5.90 -0.38 -13.29
C LYS A 11 -4.96 0.51 -14.10
N ASP A 12 -4.70 1.72 -13.61
CA ASP A 12 -3.77 2.66 -14.25
C ASP A 12 -2.33 2.12 -14.27
N LEU A 13 -1.93 1.45 -13.17
CA LEU A 13 -0.64 0.75 -13.10
C LEU A 13 -0.56 -0.40 -14.11
N LEU A 14 -1.60 -1.22 -14.27
CA LEU A 14 -1.63 -2.28 -15.30
C LEU A 14 -1.61 -1.73 -16.73
N ASN A 15 -2.13 -0.51 -16.94
CA ASN A 15 -2.06 0.18 -18.22
C ASN A 15 -0.66 0.82 -18.46
N GLY A 16 0.29 0.67 -17.53
CA GLY A 16 1.66 1.19 -17.65
C GLY A 16 1.83 2.66 -17.24
N GLN A 17 0.84 3.26 -16.58
CA GLN A 17 0.94 4.65 -16.13
C GLN A 17 1.72 4.74 -14.80
N LYS A 18 2.65 5.71 -14.71
CA LYS A 18 3.35 6.02 -13.46
C LYS A 18 2.47 6.92 -12.59
N VAL A 19 2.02 6.42 -11.44
CA VAL A 19 1.09 7.11 -10.54
C VAL A 19 1.73 7.35 -9.18
N VAL A 20 1.56 8.56 -8.65
CA VAL A 20 2.03 8.95 -7.31
C VAL A 20 0.85 9.35 -6.44
N VAL A 21 0.69 8.71 -5.29
CA VAL A 21 -0.36 9.06 -4.32
C VAL A 21 0.26 9.79 -3.13
N VAL A 22 -0.06 11.08 -3.01
CA VAL A 22 0.38 11.95 -1.92
C VAL A 22 -0.72 12.07 -0.85
N ARG A 23 -0.35 12.37 0.40
CA ARG A 23 -1.26 12.53 1.55
C ARG A 23 -2.14 11.29 1.83
N CYS A 24 -1.50 10.13 1.99
CA CYS A 24 -2.22 8.89 2.34
C CYS A 24 -2.92 8.93 3.72
N LYS A 25 -2.56 9.87 4.60
CA LYS A 25 -3.18 10.06 5.93
C LYS A 25 -4.66 10.44 5.85
N ASP A 26 -5.05 11.21 4.83
CA ASP A 26 -6.40 11.78 4.71
C ASP A 26 -7.36 10.86 3.94
N ILE A 27 -6.92 9.65 3.59
CA ILE A 27 -7.73 8.69 2.87
C ILE A 27 -8.86 8.17 3.77
N CYS A 28 -10.10 8.45 3.37
CA CYS A 28 -11.27 7.97 4.10
C CYS A 28 -11.55 6.49 3.86
N ILE A 29 -11.89 5.77 4.93
CA ILE A 29 -12.45 4.42 4.89
C ILE A 29 -13.87 4.48 5.43
N SER A 30 -14.81 3.83 4.74
CA SER A 30 -16.20 3.79 5.20
C SER A 30 -16.36 2.99 6.49
N GLY A 31 -17.32 3.40 7.31
CA GLY A 31 -17.63 2.80 8.60
C GLY A 31 -17.04 3.56 9.80
N GLY A 32 -17.64 3.37 10.97
CA GLY A 32 -17.20 4.02 12.21
C GLY A 32 -15.81 3.58 12.68
N LEU A 33 -15.12 4.46 13.41
CA LEU A 33 -13.74 4.27 13.88
C LEU A 33 -13.54 2.95 14.65
N VAL A 34 -14.48 2.59 15.52
CA VAL A 34 -14.41 1.37 16.34
C VAL A 34 -14.35 0.11 15.47
N ARG A 35 -15.18 0.04 14.43
CA ARG A 35 -15.22 -1.10 13.51
C ARG A 35 -13.92 -1.23 12.73
N GLN A 36 -13.39 -0.10 12.27
CA GLN A 36 -12.14 -0.07 11.51
C GLN A 36 -10.95 -0.46 12.39
N LYS A 37 -10.92 0.00 13.65
CA LYS A 37 -9.94 -0.43 14.66
C LYS A 37 -10.02 -1.93 14.92
N MET A 38 -11.22 -2.50 15.09
CA MET A 38 -11.39 -3.94 15.28
C MET A 38 -10.93 -4.76 14.07
N LYS A 39 -11.21 -4.29 12.84
CA LYS A 39 -10.72 -4.94 11.62
C LYS A 39 -9.19 -4.97 11.58
N TYR A 40 -8.55 -3.85 11.93
CA TYR A 40 -7.09 -3.77 11.99
C TYR A 40 -6.50 -4.61 13.12
N MET A 41 -7.11 -4.64 14.31
CA MET A 41 -6.70 -5.53 15.41
C MET A 41 -6.77 -7.01 15.02
N ARG A 42 -7.81 -7.42 14.28
CA ARG A 42 -7.90 -8.81 13.75
C ARG A 42 -6.76 -9.12 12.78
N PHE A 43 -6.32 -8.14 11.99
CA PHE A 43 -5.17 -8.28 11.12
C PHE A 43 -3.87 -8.46 11.91
N LEU A 44 -3.65 -7.67 12.96
CA LEU A 44 -2.45 -7.78 13.83
C LEU A 44 -2.34 -9.11 14.56
N ARG A 45 -3.45 -9.78 14.83
CA ARG A 45 -3.46 -11.12 15.44
C ARG A 45 -2.90 -12.20 14.52
N LYS A 46 -2.84 -11.96 13.20
CA LYS A 46 -2.27 -12.93 12.25
C LYS A 46 -0.74 -12.91 12.35
N ARG A 47 -0.17 -13.97 12.93
CA ARG A 47 1.28 -14.18 13.03
C ARG A 47 1.60 -15.65 12.79
N MET A 48 2.79 -15.93 12.28
CA MET A 48 3.32 -17.29 12.21
C MET A 48 3.65 -17.76 13.63
N ASN A 49 3.24 -18.97 14.01
CA ASN A 49 3.44 -19.51 15.36
C ASN A 49 4.91 -19.88 15.63
N THR A 50 5.58 -20.45 14.63
CA THR A 50 6.96 -20.94 14.73
C THR A 50 7.98 -19.80 14.78
N LYS A 51 8.02 -18.96 13.75
CA LYS A 51 8.94 -17.80 13.67
C LYS A 51 8.21 -16.55 13.19
N PRO A 52 7.83 -15.64 14.11
CA PRO A 52 7.05 -14.46 13.79
C PRO A 52 7.71 -13.52 12.76
N SER A 53 9.04 -13.53 12.65
CA SER A 53 9.78 -12.69 11.70
C SER A 53 9.59 -13.09 10.23
N HIS A 54 9.26 -14.36 9.94
CA HIS A 54 8.87 -14.81 8.59
C HIS A 54 7.35 -14.80 8.37
N GLY A 55 6.60 -14.31 9.36
CA GLY A 55 5.16 -14.17 9.25
C GLY A 55 4.74 -12.94 8.44
N PRO A 56 3.42 -12.70 8.34
CA PRO A 56 2.89 -11.50 7.72
C PRO A 56 3.45 -10.22 8.37
N ILE A 57 4.06 -9.34 7.58
CA ILE A 57 4.62 -8.07 8.07
C ILE A 57 3.46 -7.11 8.35
N HIS A 58 3.44 -6.45 9.51
CA HIS A 58 2.35 -5.54 9.89
C HIS A 58 2.74 -4.06 9.73
N PHE A 59 2.58 -3.51 8.52
CA PHE A 59 2.81 -2.07 8.31
C PHE A 59 1.86 -1.18 9.11
N ARG A 60 2.42 -0.08 9.65
CA ARG A 60 1.72 0.92 10.49
C ARG A 60 1.45 2.24 9.76
N ALA A 61 2.33 2.63 8.85
CA ALA A 61 2.18 3.86 8.09
C ALA A 61 0.98 3.80 7.13
N PRO A 62 0.21 4.89 6.96
CA PRO A 62 -0.95 4.91 6.07
C PRO A 62 -0.58 4.68 4.60
N SER A 63 0.60 5.17 4.17
CA SER A 63 1.17 4.88 2.85
C SER A 63 1.33 3.39 2.62
N ASN A 64 1.94 2.68 3.57
CA ASN A 64 2.21 1.24 3.44
C ASN A 64 0.94 0.39 3.55
N ILE A 65 -0.08 0.85 4.28
CA ILE A 65 -1.41 0.22 4.31
C ILE A 65 -2.09 0.34 2.94
N PHE A 66 -2.00 1.52 2.32
CA PHE A 66 -2.53 1.76 0.99
C PHE A 66 -1.78 0.95 -0.08
N TRP A 67 -0.45 0.96 -0.03
CA TRP A 67 0.43 0.15 -0.88
C TRP A 67 0.09 -1.33 -0.82
N ARG A 68 -0.07 -1.90 0.39
CA ARG A 68 -0.48 -3.30 0.55
C ARG A 68 -1.85 -3.59 -0.07
N THR A 69 -2.76 -2.63 -0.04
CA THR A 69 -4.09 -2.79 -0.66
C THR A 69 -3.97 -2.86 -2.18
N ILE A 70 -3.13 -2.02 -2.79
CA ILE A 70 -2.87 -2.06 -4.23
C ILE A 70 -2.18 -3.37 -4.61
N HIS A 71 -1.14 -3.80 -3.88
CA HIS A 71 -0.45 -5.06 -4.15
C HIS A 71 -1.38 -6.27 -4.07
N GLY A 72 -2.27 -6.31 -3.09
CA GLY A 72 -3.29 -7.36 -2.99
C GLY A 72 -4.29 -7.37 -4.16
N LEU A 73 -4.49 -6.25 -4.86
CA LEU A 73 -5.34 -6.17 -6.06
C LEU A 73 -4.58 -6.55 -7.35
N LEU A 74 -3.29 -6.25 -7.42
CA LEU A 74 -2.44 -6.56 -8.58
C LEU A 74 -2.02 -8.04 -8.63
N GLY A 75 -1.95 -8.70 -7.47
CA GLY A 75 -1.53 -10.08 -7.33
C GLY A 75 -0.01 -10.25 -7.39
N ASP A 76 0.53 -11.05 -6.48
CA ASP A 76 1.98 -11.21 -6.23
C ASP A 76 2.76 -11.88 -7.39
N LYS A 77 2.06 -12.41 -8.39
CA LYS A 77 2.67 -13.09 -9.56
C LYS A 77 2.41 -12.37 -10.88
N SER A 78 1.83 -11.16 -10.84
CA SER A 78 1.64 -10.40 -12.07
C SER A 78 3.00 -9.95 -12.63
N PRO A 79 3.22 -9.99 -13.95
CA PRO A 79 4.50 -9.57 -14.55
C PRO A 79 4.88 -8.13 -14.15
N PHE A 80 3.87 -7.26 -13.93
CA PHE A 80 4.07 -5.91 -13.43
C PHE A 80 4.57 -5.84 -11.97
N SER A 81 4.08 -6.73 -11.10
CA SER A 81 4.54 -6.79 -9.70
C SER A 81 5.99 -7.24 -9.56
N GLN A 82 6.47 -8.10 -10.47
CA GLN A 82 7.86 -8.59 -10.49
C GLN A 82 8.83 -7.54 -11.06
N GLN A 83 8.40 -6.75 -12.05
CA GLN A 83 9.23 -5.71 -12.69
C GLN A 83 9.57 -4.55 -11.75
N ASN A 84 8.64 -4.13 -10.88
CA ASN A 84 8.90 -3.05 -9.92
C ASN A 84 9.72 -3.48 -8.69
N LEU A 85 9.86 -4.79 -8.42
CA LEU A 85 10.77 -5.28 -7.38
C LEU A 85 12.26 -5.24 -7.82
N GLN A 86 12.52 -5.10 -9.13
CA GLN A 86 13.88 -4.99 -9.69
C GLN A 86 14.32 -3.53 -9.91
N GLY A 87 13.43 -2.54 -9.76
CA GLY A 87 13.63 -1.15 -10.17
C GLY A 87 13.87 -0.14 -9.06
N ASP A 88 13.92 -0.55 -7.78
CA ASP A 88 14.10 0.37 -6.64
C ASP A 88 15.59 0.73 -6.41
N GLY A 89 16.30 1.04 -7.49
CA GLY A 89 17.56 1.75 -7.45
C GLY A 89 17.33 3.18 -7.90
N LEU A 90 17.17 4.11 -6.93
CA LEU A 90 17.51 5.53 -7.10
C LEU A 90 16.74 6.28 -8.21
N ASP A 91 15.52 6.78 -7.93
CA ASP A 91 14.94 7.90 -8.73
C ASP A 91 13.77 8.64 -8.01
N ARG A 92 13.54 8.42 -6.72
CA ARG A 92 12.35 8.95 -6.01
C ARG A 92 12.63 9.84 -4.81
N ASP A 93 13.86 9.87 -4.32
CA ASP A 93 14.26 10.82 -3.26
C ASP A 93 14.49 12.24 -3.83
N GLU A 94 14.75 12.38 -5.13
CA GLU A 94 15.02 13.69 -5.74
C GLU A 94 13.75 14.46 -6.19
N GLU A 95 12.65 13.75 -6.49
CA GLU A 95 11.37 14.39 -6.84
C GLU A 95 10.47 14.65 -5.63
N THR A 96 10.53 13.81 -4.60
CA THR A 96 9.73 14.00 -3.38
C THR A 96 10.20 15.18 -2.52
N ALA A 97 11.49 15.53 -2.56
CA ALA A 97 12.02 16.73 -1.92
C ALA A 97 11.50 18.05 -2.54
N ARG A 98 11.07 18.04 -3.82
CA ARG A 98 10.54 19.23 -4.50
C ARG A 98 9.06 19.49 -4.22
N ILE A 99 8.30 18.46 -3.86
CA ILE A 99 6.85 18.56 -3.58
C ILE A 99 6.58 18.89 -2.09
N GLN A 100 7.55 18.66 -1.20
CA GLN A 100 7.42 18.95 0.23
C GLN A 100 7.73 20.40 0.63
N CYS A 101 8.25 21.23 -0.27
CA CYS A 101 8.54 22.65 -0.03
C CYS A 101 7.66 23.57 -0.89
N THR A 102 6.33 23.41 -0.81
CA THR A 102 5.31 24.44 -1.14
C THR A 102 4.05 24.18 -0.34
#